data_AF-A0A7Y4LW80-F1
#
_entry.id   AF-A0A7Y4LW80-F1
#
_cell.length_a   1.000
_cell.length_b   1.000
_cell.length_c   1.000
_cell.angle_alpha   90.00
_cell.angle_beta   90.00
_cell.angle_gamma   90.00
#
_symmetry.space_group_name_H-M   'P 1'
#
loop_
_entity.id
_entity.type
_entity.pdbx_description
1 polymer ?
#
loop_
_entity_poly.entity_id
_entity_poly.type
_entity_poly.pdbx_seq_one_letter_code
_entity_poly.pdbx_strand_id
1 'polypeptide(L)' 'MFGKFLRDEGGATAIEYSLIAGFIALAIIAAVGMTGERLGALFESLIPALTR' A
#
# COMPACT_ATOMS: atom_id res chain seq x y z
N MET A 1 -20.49 14.96 -31.16
CA MET A 1 -19.96 13.84 -30.36
C MET A 1 -18.51 14.08 -29.90
N PHE A 2 -17.60 14.60 -30.74
CA PHE A 2 -16.22 14.94 -30.35
C PHE A 2 -16.09 15.95 -29.19
N GLY A 3 -16.94 16.97 -29.12
CA GLY A 3 -16.89 17.98 -28.04
C GLY A 3 -17.28 17.47 -26.65
N LYS A 4 -17.97 16.33 -26.53
CA LYS A 4 -18.22 15.67 -25.22
C LYS A 4 -17.02 14.85 -24.74
N PHE A 5 -16.23 14.31 -25.66
CA PHE A 5 -15.02 13.52 -25.37
C PHE A 5 -13.86 14.42 -24.91
N LEU A 6 -13.71 15.60 -25.52
CA LEU A 6 -12.73 16.62 -25.11
C LEU A 6 -13.09 17.32 -23.78
N ARG A 7 -14.33 17.19 -23.34
CA ARG A 7 -14.86 17.78 -22.10
C ARG A 7 -15.08 16.72 -21.01
N ASP A 8 -14.55 15.51 -21.23
CA ASP A 8 -14.63 14.41 -20.27
C ASP A 8 -13.50 14.58 -19.25
N GLU A 9 -13.80 15.28 -18.16
CA GLU A 9 -12.91 15.48 -17.01
C GLU A 9 -12.71 14.18 -16.20
N GLY A 10 -13.39 13.08 -16.57
CA GLY A 10 -13.26 11.76 -15.94
C GLY A 10 -11.82 11.22 -15.99
N GLY A 11 -11.04 11.56 -17.02
CA GLY A 11 -9.62 11.22 -17.11
C GLY A 11 -8.72 12.09 -16.23
N ALA A 12 -9.04 13.38 -16.07
CA ALA A 12 -8.30 14.29 -15.20
C ALA A 12 -8.55 13.97 -13.71
N THR A 13 -9.78 13.61 -13.35
CA THR A 13 -10.13 13.12 -11.99
C THR A 13 -9.50 11.76 -11.69
N ALA A 14 -9.36 10.86 -12.66
CA ALA A 14 -8.69 9.57 -12.46
C ALA A 14 -7.21 9.74 -12.05
N ILE A 15 -6.50 10.74 -12.59
CA ILE A 15 -5.10 11.00 -12.24
C ILE A 15 -4.96 11.46 -10.78
N GLU A 16 -5.87 12.32 -10.31
CA GLU A 16 -5.86 12.83 -8.93
C GLU A 16 -6.10 11.72 -7.90
N TYR A 17 -7.11 10.86 -8.14
CA TYR A 17 -7.38 9.72 -7.25
C TYR A 17 -6.30 8.64 -7.35
N SER A 18 -5.69 8.43 -8.52
CA SER A 18 -4.60 7.46 -8.67
C SER A 18 -3.34 7.86 -7.88
N LEU A 19 -3.05 9.15 -7.77
CA LEU A 19 -1.93 9.65 -6.97
C LEU A 19 -2.16 9.40 -5.48
N ILE A 20 -3.36 9.73 -4.97
CA ILE A 20 -3.73 9.47 -3.57
C ILE A 20 -3.73 7.97 -3.28
N ALA A 21 -4.32 7.16 -4.17
CA ALA A 21 -4.31 5.70 -4.04
C ALA A 21 -2.89 5.13 -4.04
N GLY A 22 -1.99 5.67 -4.86
CA GLY A 22 -0.57 5.33 -4.87
C GLY A 22 0.12 5.64 -3.54
N PHE A 23 -0.12 6.82 -2.96
CA PHE A 23 0.43 7.17 -1.64
C PHE A 23 -0.10 6.27 -0.52
N ILE A 24 -1.40 5.95 -0.53
CA ILE A 24 -2.00 5.02 0.44
C ILE A 24 -1.38 3.62 0.28
N ALA A 25 -1.21 3.13 -0.94
CA ALA A 25 -0.59 1.84 -1.20
C ALA A 25 0.85 1.78 -0.66
N LEU A 26 1.66 2.83 -0.89
CA LEU A 26 3.02 2.92 -0.34
C LEU A 26 3.04 2.89 1.19
N ALA A 27 2.13 3.63 1.84
CA ALA A 27 2.02 3.63 3.30
C ALA A 27 1.65 2.26 3.86
N ILE A 28 0.72 1.55 3.20
CA ILE A 28 0.32 0.19 3.58
C ILE A 28 1.50 -0.78 3.42
N ILE A 29 2.20 -0.75 2.28
CA ILE A 29 3.35 -1.63 2.02
C ILE A 29 4.43 -1.42 3.09
N ALA A 30 4.76 -0.17 3.42
CA ALA A 30 5.73 0.14 4.46
C ALA A 30 5.29 -0.38 5.83
N ALA A 31 4.03 -0.14 6.22
CA ALA A 31 3.48 -0.59 7.49
C ALA A 31 3.51 -2.12 7.62
N VAL A 32 3.02 -2.83 6.60
CA VAL A 32 2.99 -4.29 6.56
C VAL A 32 4.41 -4.87 6.58
N GLY A 33 5.35 -4.27 5.85
CA GLY A 33 6.76 -4.68 5.87
C GLY A 33 7.36 -4.62 7.27
N MET A 34 7.24 -3.47 7.95
CA MET A 34 7.72 -3.31 9.32
C MET A 34 7.04 -4.26 10.32
N THR A 35 5.74 -4.52 10.15
CA THR A 35 5.03 -5.49 10.98
C THR A 35 5.55 -6.91 10.76
N GLY A 36 5.81 -7.30 9.51
CA GLY A 36 6.38 -8.60 9.16
C GLY A 36 7.76 -8.82 9.79
N GLU A 37 8.65 -7.82 9.71
CA GLU A 37 9.98 -7.86 10.34
C GLU A 37 9.88 -8.05 11.86
N ARG A 38 9.03 -7.26 12.52
CA ARG A 38 8.83 -7.38 13.98
C ARG A 38 8.28 -8.74 14.36
N LEU A 39 7.31 -9.26 13.59
CA LEU A 39 6.73 -10.57 13.85
C LEU A 39 7.76 -11.69 13.64
N GLY A 40 8.59 -11.60 12.60
CA GLY A 40 9.71 -12.51 12.37
C GLY A 40 10.68 -12.52 13.55
N ALA A 41 11.12 -11.34 13.99
CA ALA A 41 12.01 -11.21 15.15
C ALA A 41 11.40 -11.79 16.44
N LEU A 42 10.09 -11.61 16.67
CA LEU A 42 9.40 -12.23 17.79
C LEU A 42 9.46 -13.76 17.72
N PHE A 43 9.14 -14.37 16.57
CA PHE A 43 9.22 -15.83 16.42
C PHE A 43 10.65 -16.35 16.57
N GLU A 44 11.65 -15.67 15.99
CA GLU A 44 13.06 -16.01 16.18
C GLU A 44 13.47 -15.99 17.66
N SER A 45 12.94 -15.06 18.45
CA SER A 45 13.19 -15.03 19.90
C SER A 45 12.47 -16.13 20.67
N LEU A 46 11.30 -16.57 20.21
CA LEU A 46 10.48 -17.59 20.87
C LEU A 46 10.96 -19.01 20.60
N ILE A 47 11.42 -19.32 19.38
CA ILE A 47 11.84 -20.67 18.98
C ILE A 47 12.88 -21.28 19.95
N PRO A 48 13.96 -20.56 20.34
CA PRO A 48 14.92 -21.07 21.31
C PRO A 48 14.34 -21.27 22.71
N ALA A 49 13.35 -20.46 23.11
CA ALA A 49 12.71 -20.54 24.42
C ALA A 49 11.75 -21.75 24.53
N LEU A 50 11.18 -22.21 23.40
CA LEU A 50 10.29 -23.37 23.36
C LEU A 50 11.02 -24.71 23.11
N THR A 51 12.30 -24.67 22.71
CA THR A 51 13.10 -25.85 22.35
C THR A 51 14.04 -26.31 23.48
N ARG A 52 14.15 -25.53 24.57
CA ARG A 52 14.83 -25.95 25.81
C ARG A 52 13.83 -26.52 26.81
#